data_AF-A0AAU4E9P6-F1
#
_entry.id   AF-A0AAU4E9P6-F1
#
_cell.length_a   1.000
_cell.length_b   1.000
_cell.length_c   1.000
_cell.angle_alpha   90.00
_cell.angle_beta   90.00
_cell.angle_gamma   90.00
#
_symmetry.space_group_name_H-M   'P 1'
#
loop_
_entity.id
_entity.type
_entity.pdbx_description
1 polymer ?
#
loop_
_entity_poly.entity_id
_entity_poly.type
_entity_poly.pdbx_seq_one_letter_code
_entity_poly.pdbx_strand_id
1 'polypeptide(L)' 'MASPSGEQLIRHFSQSNVAGPGQGDVAALLRRVADSLDELGDVQVQDITFHSEVTGGKDDLTMTVYYDREPRRR' A
#
# COMPACT_ATOMS: atom_id res chain seq x y z
N MET A 1 7.66 -27.26 -24.48
CA MET A 1 8.01 -25.83 -24.64
C MET A 1 7.25 -25.08 -23.55
N ALA A 2 7.89 -24.81 -22.41
CA ALA A 2 7.31 -23.92 -21.40
C ALA A 2 7.48 -22.49 -21.92
N SER A 3 6.39 -21.76 -22.13
CA SER A 3 6.46 -20.32 -22.36
C SER A 3 7.21 -19.67 -21.19
N PRO A 4 8.01 -18.61 -21.41
CA PRO A 4 8.67 -17.93 -20.31
C PRO A 4 7.57 -17.48 -19.34
N SER A 5 7.64 -17.94 -18.10
CA SER A 5 6.74 -17.52 -17.02
C SER A 5 6.79 -16.00 -17.00
N GLY A 6 5.68 -15.37 -17.42
CA GLY A 6 5.57 -13.92 -17.53
C GLY A 6 6.06 -13.29 -16.24
N GLU A 7 6.94 -12.31 -16.35
CA GLU A 7 7.45 -11.56 -15.21
C GLU A 7 6.26 -11.06 -14.38
N GLN A 8 6.10 -11.62 -13.19
CA GLN A 8 5.03 -11.23 -12.28
C GLN A 8 5.41 -9.85 -11.73
N LEU A 9 4.94 -8.80 -12.42
CA LEU A 9 5.13 -7.41 -12.01
C LEU A 9 4.37 -7.18 -10.72
N ILE A 10 5.05 -7.26 -9.57
CA ILE A 10 4.49 -6.87 -8.29
C ILE A 10 4.17 -5.37 -8.37
N ARG A 11 2.88 -5.04 -8.29
CA ARG A 11 2.40 -3.66 -8.30
C ARG A 11 2.46 -3.13 -6.87
N HIS A 12 2.64 -1.83 -6.72
CA HIS A 12 2.55 -1.20 -5.41
C HIS A 12 1.98 0.21 -5.49
N PHE A 13 1.45 0.68 -4.37
CA PHE A 13 1.15 2.09 -4.14
C PHE A 13 1.54 2.47 -2.71
N SER A 14 1.89 3.73 -2.50
CA SER A 14 2.23 4.28 -1.19
C SER A 14 1.33 5.47 -0.85
N GLN A 15 0.99 5.61 0.42
CA GLN A 15 0.18 6.72 0.93
C GLN A 15 0.73 7.23 2.24
N SER A 16 0.55 8.53 2.45
CA SER A 16 0.88 9.25 3.68
C SER A 16 -0.24 10.25 3.97
N ASN A 17 -0.35 10.70 5.21
CA ASN A 17 -1.25 11.80 5.53
C ASN A 17 -0.68 13.13 5.01
N VAL A 18 -1.57 14.08 4.75
CA VAL A 18 -1.17 15.45 4.38
C VAL A 18 -0.38 16.06 5.54
N ALA A 19 0.72 16.74 5.24
CA ALA A 19 1.53 17.42 6.24
C ALA A 19 0.71 18.47 7.02
N GLY A 20 0.88 18.50 8.34
CA GLY A 20 0.13 19.42 9.22
C GLY A 20 -0.65 18.72 10.32
N PRO A 21 -1.76 19.33 10.81
CA PRO A 21 -2.62 18.71 11.80
C PRO A 21 -3.17 17.36 11.30
N GLY A 22 -2.98 16.30 12.08
CA GLY A 22 -3.41 14.95 11.71
C GLY A 22 -2.40 14.15 10.86
N GLN A 23 -1.20 14.69 10.58
CA GLN A 23 -0.15 13.96 9.86
C GLN A 23 0.18 12.61 10.53
N GLY A 24 0.28 12.57 11.85
CA GLY A 24 0.51 11.35 12.64
C GLY A 24 -0.75 10.51 12.92
N ASP A 25 -1.90 10.81 12.32
CA ASP A 25 -3.13 10.04 12.55
C ASP A 25 -3.08 8.70 11.80
N VAL A 26 -2.63 7.65 12.51
CA VAL A 26 -2.55 6.28 12.00
C VAL A 26 -3.92 5.77 11.54
N ALA A 27 -5.00 6.09 12.25
CA ALA A 27 -6.33 5.60 11.92
C ALA A 27 -6.87 6.25 10.64
N ALA A 28 -6.58 7.54 10.43
CA ALA A 28 -6.90 8.21 9.17
C ALA A 28 -6.14 7.60 7.99
N LEU A 29 -4.85 7.28 8.17
CA LEU A 29 -4.04 6.65 7.14
C LEU A 29 -4.58 5.25 6.76
N LEU A 30 -4.91 4.43 7.76
CA LEU A 30 -5.50 3.09 7.53
C LEU A 30 -6.80 3.14 6.73
N ARG A 31 -7.69 4.10 7.05
CA ARG A 31 -8.95 4.26 6.31
C ARG A 31 -8.70 4.66 4.85
N ARG A 32 -7.77 5.58 4.60
CA ARG A 32 -7.41 6.00 3.23
C ARG A 32 -6.86 4.84 2.41
N VAL A 33 -6.00 4.01 3.01
CA VAL A 33 -5.46 2.82 2.34
C VAL A 33 -6.57 1.80 2.04
N ALA A 34 -7.52 1.63 2.97
CA ALA A 34 -8.69 0.78 2.76
C ALA A 34 -9.55 1.29 1.58
N ASP A 35 -9.84 2.59 1.53
CA ASP A 35 -10.59 3.19 0.41
C ASP A 35 -9.91 2.92 -0.94
N SER A 36 -8.58 3.03 -1.00
CA SER A 36 -7.82 2.73 -2.23
C SER A 36 -7.76 1.24 -2.59
N LEU A 37 -7.80 0.35 -1.60
CA LEU A 37 -7.94 -1.10 -1.85
C LEU A 37 -9.33 -1.41 -2.43
N ASP A 38 -10.38 -0.79 -1.91
CA ASP A 38 -11.75 -0.95 -2.43
C ASP A 38 -11.85 -0.44 -3.88
N GLU A 39 -11.20 0.68 -4.20
CA GLU A 39 -11.12 1.21 -5.57
C GLU A 39 -10.35 0.31 -6.55
N LEU A 40 -9.33 -0.41 -6.06
CA LEU A 40 -8.56 -1.36 -6.88
C LEU A 40 -9.37 -2.61 -7.26
N GLY A 41 -10.40 -2.94 -6.48
CA GLY A 41 -11.26 -4.10 -6.70
C GLY A 41 -10.59 -5.44 -6.34
N ASP A 42 -10.81 -6.47 -7.16
CA ASP A 42 -10.31 -7.81 -6.89
C ASP A 42 -8.79 -7.90 -7.16
N VAL A 43 -8.01 -7.71 -6.09
CA VAL A 43 -6.55 -7.82 -6.09
C VAL A 43 -6.07 -8.75 -4.99
N GLN A 44 -4.97 -9.44 -5.23
CA GLN A 44 -4.28 -10.20 -4.19
C GLN A 44 -3.23 -9.33 -3.53
N VAL A 45 -3.50 -8.85 -2.32
CA VAL A 45 -2.50 -8.18 -1.49
C VAL A 45 -1.45 -9.20 -1.07
N GLN A 46 -0.18 -8.88 -1.33
CA GLN A 46 0.97 -9.71 -0.98
C GLN A 46 1.61 -9.25 0.33
N ASP A 47 1.79 -7.95 0.49
CA ASP A 47 2.40 -7.34 1.68
C ASP A 47 1.90 -5.92 1.88
N ILE A 48 1.93 -5.45 3.13
CA ILE A 48 1.68 -4.06 3.51
C ILE A 48 2.76 -3.65 4.50
N THR A 49 3.56 -2.66 4.12
CA THR A 49 4.59 -2.09 5.01
C THR A 49 4.12 -0.78 5.60
N PHE A 50 4.48 -0.56 6.86
CA PHE A 50 4.25 0.71 7.58
C PHE A 50 5.61 1.29 7.96
N HIS A 51 5.86 2.52 7.52
CA HIS A 51 7.05 3.29 7.83
C HIS A 51 6.66 4.50 8.67
N SER A 52 7.43 4.74 9.73
CA SER A 52 7.29 5.89 10.61
C SER A 52 8.65 6.54 10.77
N GLU A 53 8.74 7.82 10.43
CA GLU A 53 9.92 8.64 10.64
C GLU A 53 9.55 9.87 11.48
N VAL A 54 10.41 10.27 12.41
CA VAL A 54 10.19 11.49 13.20
C VAL A 54 10.95 12.63 12.54
N THR A 55 10.23 13.50 11.83
CA THR A 55 10.82 14.64 11.12
C THR A 55 10.32 15.95 11.71
N GLY A 56 11.23 16.76 12.27
CA GLY A 56 10.88 18.06 12.84
C GLY A 56 9.89 18.00 14.02
N GLY A 57 9.86 16.88 14.75
CA GLY A 57 8.96 16.68 15.89
C GLY A 57 7.54 16.23 15.52
N LYS A 58 7.31 15.81 14.27
CA LYS A 58 6.05 15.21 13.82
C LYS A 58 6.31 13.82 13.26
N ASP A 59 5.35 12.93 13.48
CA ASP A 59 5.37 11.59 12.89
C ASP A 59 5.00 11.70 11.41
N ASP A 60 5.94 11.34 10.54
CA ASP A 60 5.71 11.11 9.13
C ASP A 60 5.41 9.63 8.92
N LEU A 61 4.17 9.34 8.54
CA LEU A 61 3.64 7.99 8.43
C LEU A 61 3.40 7.67 6.97
N THR A 62 3.98 6.56 6.51
CA THR A 62 3.80 6.08 5.15
C THR A 62 3.43 4.60 5.16
N MET A 63 2.39 4.23 4.43
CA MET A 63 2.04 2.83 4.16
C MET A 63 2.26 2.51 2.70
N THR A 64 2.88 1.37 2.42
CA THR A 64 3.02 0.85 1.05
C THR A 64 2.34 -0.50 0.94
N VAL A 65 1.48 -0.66 -0.06
CA VAL A 65 0.78 -1.91 -0.36
C VAL A 65 1.40 -2.52 -1.61
N TYR A 66 1.77 -3.80 -1.52
CA TYR A 66 2.23 -4.62 -2.64
C TYR A 66 1.14 -5.61 -3.02
N TYR A 67 0.78 -5.67 -4.31
CA TYR A 67 -0.36 -6.47 -4.77
C TYR A 67 -0.16 -7.02 -6.19
N ASP A 68 -0.93 -8.05 -6.51
CA ASP A 68 -1.11 -8.59 -7.87
C ASP A 68 -2.58 -8.41 -8.30
N ARG A 69 -2.81 -8.19 -9.60
CA ARG A 69 -4.16 -8.16 -10.21
C ARG A 69 -4.59 -9.53 -10.75
N GLU A 70 -3.67 -10.48 -10.86
CA GLU A 70 -4.00 -11.85 -11.20
C GLU A 70 -4.10 -12.68 -9.92
N PRO A 71 -5.30 -13.16 -9.55
CA PRO A 71 -5.42 -14.09 -8.44
C PRO A 71 -4.58 -15.33 -8.75
N ARG A 72 -3.76 -15.79 -7.79
CA ARG A 72 -3.03 -17.06 -7.94
C ARG A 72 -4.02 -18.16 -8.36
N ARG A 73 -3.80 -18.77 -9.53
CA ARG A 73 -4.51 -19.99 -9.92
C ARG A 73 -4.23 -21.04 -8.83
N ARG A 74 -5.27 -21.38 -8.07
CA ARG A 74 -5.26 -22.48 -7.10
C ARG A 74 -5.17 -23.82 -7.80
#